data_AF-A0A2Z4BWM2-F1
#
_entry.id   AF-A0A2Z4BWM2-F1
#
_cell.length_a   1.000
_cell.length_b   1.000
_cell.length_c   1.000
_cell.angle_alpha   90.00
_cell.angle_beta   90.00
_cell.angle_gamma   90.00
#
_symmetry.space_group_name_H-M   'P 1'
#
loop_
_entity.id
_entity.type
_entity.pdbx_description
1 polymer ?
#
loop_
_entity_poly.entity_id
_entity_poly.type
_entity_poly.pdbx_seq_one_letter_code
_entity_poly.pdbx_strand_id
1 'polypeptide(L)'
;EEEAYRNSVFKNSQKIVEEHNAKFDQGLISYNLRINEHADRTWEEFSATMKGLIMGKTQSVNVFQYDKNAETNHTVDWRTKGAVTPVKNQQQCGSCWAFSTTGSLEGQHFLKTNKLVSL
;
A
#
# COMPACT_ATOMS: atom_id res chain seq x y z
N GLU A 1 13.41 -27.60 12.05
CA GLU A 1 12.13 -27.88 11.35
C GLU A 1 11.54 -26.61 10.74
N GLU A 2 11.40 -25.54 11.51
CA GLU A 2 10.90 -24.24 11.02
C GLU A 2 11.73 -23.63 9.87
N GLU A 3 13.06 -23.58 9.99
CA GLU A 3 13.94 -23.05 8.94
C GLU A 3 13.75 -23.76 7.58
N ALA A 4 13.61 -25.09 7.60
CA ALA A 4 13.40 -25.87 6.39
C ALA A 4 12.03 -25.57 5.76
N TYR A 5 11.01 -25.34 6.58
CA TYR A 5 9.69 -24.90 6.12
C TYR A 5 9.73 -23.48 5.56
N ARG A 6 10.34 -22.51 6.26
CA ARG A 6 10.48 -21.11 5.77
C ARG A 6 11.25 -21.05 4.46
N ASN A 7 12.33 -21.83 4.34
CA ASN A 7 13.08 -21.96 3.10
C ASN A 7 12.24 -22.55 1.95
N SER A 8 11.35 -23.52 2.23
CA SER A 8 10.46 -24.07 1.19
C SER A 8 9.45 -23.03 0.69
N VAL A 9 8.88 -22.23 1.59
CA VAL A 9 8.00 -21.10 1.26
C VAL A 9 8.76 -20.05 0.44
N PHE A 10 9.97 -19.68 0.87
CA PHE A 10 10.83 -18.73 0.17
C PHE A 10 11.16 -19.18 -1.26
N LYS A 11 11.52 -20.44 -1.46
CA LYS A 11 11.77 -21.00 -2.81
C LYS A 11 10.53 -20.95 -3.69
N ASN A 12 9.36 -21.18 -3.14
CA ASN A 12 8.10 -21.03 -3.88
C ASN A 12 7.87 -19.56 -4.29
N SER A 13 8.13 -18.61 -3.39
CA SER A 13 8.06 -17.18 -3.71
C SER A 13 9.06 -16.77 -4.81
N GLN A 14 10.28 -17.30 -4.80
CA GLN A 14 11.26 -17.09 -5.88
C GLN A 14 10.73 -17.56 -7.23
N LYS A 15 10.17 -18.77 -7.28
CA LYS A 15 9.56 -19.31 -8.50
C LYS A 15 8.43 -18.43 -9.03
N ILE A 16 7.55 -17.94 -8.14
CA ILE A 16 6.46 -17.02 -8.51
C ILE A 16 7.03 -15.74 -9.14
N VAL A 17 8.07 -15.16 -8.55
CA VAL A 17 8.72 -13.95 -9.08
C VAL A 17 9.33 -14.19 -10.46
N GLU A 18 10.04 -15.31 -10.64
CA GLU A 18 10.68 -15.66 -11.91
C GLU A 18 9.65 -15.88 -13.03
N GLU A 19 8.61 -16.69 -12.78
CA GLU A 19 7.55 -16.95 -13.76
C GLU A 19 6.76 -15.69 -14.14
N HIS A 20 6.50 -14.81 -13.16
CA HIS A 20 5.85 -13.53 -13.40
C HIS A 20 6.72 -12.60 -14.25
N ASN A 21 8.01 -12.49 -13.90
CA ASN A 21 8.93 -11.60 -14.60
C ASN A 21 9.22 -12.09 -16.03
N ALA A 22 9.23 -13.40 -16.28
CA ALA A 22 9.31 -13.94 -17.64
C ALA A 22 8.13 -13.49 -18.53
N LYS A 23 6.92 -13.32 -17.96
CA LYS A 23 5.76 -12.78 -18.67
C LYS A 23 5.84 -11.26 -18.83
N PHE A 24 6.38 -10.56 -17.84
CA PHE A 24 6.67 -9.12 -17.94
C PHE A 24 7.66 -8.83 -19.07
N ASP A 25 8.73 -9.61 -19.20
CA ASP A 25 9.74 -9.47 -20.26
C ASP A 25 9.16 -9.73 -21.67
N GLN A 26 8.10 -10.54 -21.75
CA GLN A 26 7.34 -10.78 -22.98
C GLN A 26 6.30 -9.69 -23.27
N GLY A 27 6.15 -8.68 -22.41
CA GLY A 27 5.14 -7.63 -22.53
C GLY A 27 3.71 -8.10 -22.23
N LEU A 28 3.51 -9.30 -21.66
CA LEU A 28 2.19 -9.84 -21.31
C LEU A 28 1.65 -9.27 -19.99
N ILE A 29 2.53 -8.71 -19.15
CA ILE A 29 2.21 -8.08 -17.87
C ILE A 29 2.90 -6.73 -17.80
N SER A 30 2.24 -5.72 -17.23
CA SER A 30 2.73 -4.34 -17.18
C SER A 30 3.62 -4.00 -15.96
N TYR A 31 3.83 -4.95 -15.05
CA TYR A 31 4.60 -4.76 -13.83
C TYR A 31 5.45 -6.00 -13.53
N ASN A 32 6.56 -5.79 -12.81
CA ASN A 32 7.44 -6.85 -12.35
C ASN A 32 7.30 -7.09 -10.84
N LEU A 33 7.79 -8.24 -10.38
CA LEU A 33 7.89 -8.60 -8.97
C LEU A 33 9.35 -8.66 -8.53
N ARG A 34 9.56 -8.50 -7.22
CA ARG A 34 10.86 -8.68 -6.57
C ARG A 34 10.67 -9.32 -5.20
N ILE A 35 11.62 -10.16 -4.80
CA ILE A 35 11.72 -10.68 -3.45
C ILE A 35 11.86 -9.54 -2.44
N ASN A 36 11.14 -9.66 -1.32
CA ASN A 36 11.14 -8.70 -0.22
C ASN A 36 11.09 -9.44 1.14
N GLU A 37 10.94 -8.69 2.23
CA GLU A 37 10.92 -9.19 3.61
C GLU A 37 9.76 -10.14 3.96
N HIS A 38 8.81 -10.35 3.05
CA HIS A 38 7.67 -11.26 3.24
C HIS A 38 7.78 -12.54 2.43
N ALA A 39 8.90 -12.78 1.75
CA ALA A 39 9.04 -13.88 0.81
C ALA A 39 8.98 -15.28 1.46
N ASP A 40 9.20 -15.40 2.77
CA ASP A 40 9.13 -16.65 3.54
C ASP A 40 7.78 -16.84 4.28
N ARG A 41 6.80 -15.98 4.00
CA ARG A 41 5.45 -16.03 4.57
C ARG A 41 4.45 -16.54 3.54
N THR A 42 3.52 -17.37 3.97
CA THR A 42 2.36 -17.71 3.14
C THR A 42 1.39 -16.53 3.07
N TRP A 43 0.48 -16.57 2.09
CA TRP A 43 -0.56 -15.57 1.99
C TRP A 43 -1.45 -15.51 3.23
N GLU A 44 -1.76 -16.66 3.83
CA GLU A 44 -2.55 -16.78 5.05
C GLU A 44 -1.85 -16.06 6.22
N GLU A 45 -0.56 -16.32 6.42
CA GLU A 45 0.24 -15.68 7.47
C GLU A 45 0.35 -14.16 7.27
N PHE A 46 0.59 -13.74 6.02
CA PHE A 46 0.65 -12.33 5.66
C PHE A 46 -0.70 -11.64 5.92
N SER A 47 -1.78 -12.23 5.43
CA SER A 47 -3.12 -11.65 5.54
C SER A 47 -3.63 -11.58 6.98
N ALA A 48 -3.26 -12.55 7.82
CA ALA A 48 -3.64 -12.59 9.23
C ALA A 48 -2.96 -11.49 10.08
N THR A 49 -1.78 -11.03 9.68
CA THR A 49 -0.95 -10.12 10.50
C THR A 49 -0.78 -8.73 9.93
N MET A 50 -0.84 -8.57 8.59
CA MET A 50 -0.56 -7.31 7.90
C MET A 50 -1.83 -6.61 7.38
N LYS A 51 -3.00 -7.26 7.47
CA LYS A 51 -4.29 -6.66 7.09
C LYS A 51 -5.15 -6.48 8.34
N GLY A 52 -5.89 -5.39 8.43
CA GLY A 52 -6.84 -5.21 9.53
C GLY A 52 -7.95 -4.20 9.28
N LEU A 53 -8.22 -3.88 8.01
CA LEU A 53 -9.44 -3.16 7.66
C LEU A 53 -10.66 -4.06 7.92
N ILE A 54 -11.54 -3.61 8.83
CA ILE A 54 -12.84 -4.23 9.08
C ILE A 54 -13.90 -3.29 8.50
N MET A 55 -14.63 -3.77 7.49
CA MET A 55 -15.70 -2.99 6.86
C MET A 55 -16.90 -2.90 7.80
N GLY A 56 -17.12 -1.72 8.37
CA GLY A 56 -18.34 -1.40 9.12
C GLY A 56 -19.51 -1.03 8.21
N LYS A 57 -20.70 -0.85 8.80
CA LYS A 57 -21.83 -0.22 8.09
C LYS A 57 -21.52 1.25 7.86
N THR A 58 -21.30 1.65 6.62
CA THR A 58 -21.08 3.06 6.25
C THR A 58 -22.35 3.86 6.55
N GLN A 59 -22.25 4.84 7.46
CA GLN A 59 -23.22 5.93 7.51
C GLN A 59 -22.74 6.99 6.51
N SER A 60 -23.45 7.12 5.39
CA SER A 60 -23.21 8.19 4.42
C SER A 60 -23.56 9.53 5.07
N VAL A 61 -22.55 10.26 5.52
CA VAL A 61 -22.68 11.66 5.90
C VAL A 61 -21.81 12.47 4.95
N ASN A 62 -22.44 13.36 4.18
CA ASN A 62 -21.83 14.28 3.20
C ASN A 62 -21.06 13.60 2.06
N VAL A 63 -21.78 13.29 0.99
CA VAL A 63 -21.20 12.83 -0.27
C VAL A 63 -20.40 13.97 -0.91
N PHE A 64 -19.15 13.71 -1.27
CA PHE A 64 -18.32 14.66 -2.03
C PHE A 64 -19.01 15.05 -3.34
N GLN A 65 -19.20 16.34 -3.56
CA GLN A 65 -19.69 16.88 -4.83
C GLN A 65 -18.50 17.38 -5.64
N TYR A 66 -18.30 16.82 -6.83
CA TYR A 66 -17.26 17.26 -7.74
C TYR A 66 -17.81 18.37 -8.65
N ASP A 67 -16.96 19.34 -8.98
CA ASP A 67 -17.26 20.35 -9.99
C ASP A 67 -16.93 19.80 -11.38
N LYS A 68 -17.94 19.78 -12.27
CA LYS A 68 -17.80 19.31 -13.66
C LYS A 68 -16.99 20.27 -14.52
N ASN A 69 -16.91 21.54 -14.13
CA ASN A 69 -16.22 22.58 -14.88
C ASN A 69 -14.80 22.84 -14.34
N ALA A 70 -14.39 22.16 -13.27
CA ALA A 70 -13.06 22.33 -12.71
C ALA A 70 -12.01 21.81 -13.70
N GLU A 71 -11.05 22.67 -14.05
CA GLU A 71 -9.86 22.25 -14.78
C GLU A 71 -9.05 21.29 -13.91
N THR A 72 -8.76 20.11 -14.45
CA THR A 72 -7.99 19.07 -13.76
C THR A 72 -6.71 18.78 -14.52
N ASN A 73 -5.62 18.58 -13.77
CA ASN A 73 -4.36 18.18 -14.36
C ASN A 73 -4.43 16.70 -14.74
N HIS A 74 -3.88 16.34 -15.91
CA HIS A 74 -3.72 14.94 -16.33
C HIS A 74 -2.84 14.11 -15.38
N THR A 75 -1.99 14.78 -14.59
CA THR A 75 -1.11 14.10 -13.63
C THR A 75 -0.96 14.96 -12.38
N VAL A 76 -1.06 14.32 -11.21
CA VAL A 76 -0.86 14.96 -9.91
C VAL A 76 0.00 14.05 -9.03
N ASP A 77 1.09 14.60 -8.51
CA ASP A 77 1.92 13.94 -7.49
C ASP A 77 2.04 14.82 -6.25
N TRP A 78 1.31 14.48 -5.18
CA TRP A 78 1.32 15.22 -3.93
C TRP A 78 2.64 15.15 -3.16
N ARG A 79 3.50 14.15 -3.44
CA ARG A 79 4.83 14.04 -2.83
C ARG A 79 5.71 15.21 -3.26
N THR A 80 5.68 15.54 -4.55
CA THR A 80 6.42 16.69 -5.11
C THR A 80 5.92 18.03 -4.59
N LYS A 81 4.71 18.07 -4.03
CA LYS A 81 4.08 19.25 -3.44
C LYS A 81 4.28 19.36 -1.93
N GLY A 82 5.00 18.42 -1.31
CA GLY A 82 5.30 18.42 0.13
C GLY A 82 4.15 17.95 1.03
N ALA A 83 3.07 17.40 0.47
CA ALA A 83 1.88 17.00 1.22
C ALA A 83 1.88 15.53 1.68
N VAL A 84 3.02 14.83 1.58
CA VAL A 84 3.14 13.40 1.86
C VAL A 84 4.36 13.13 2.73
N THR A 85 4.16 12.45 3.86
CA THR A 85 5.23 12.03 4.77
C THR A 85 6.03 10.84 4.20
N PRO A 86 7.23 10.55 4.73
CA PRO A 86 7.97 9.35 4.35
C PRO A 86 7.17 8.07 4.55
N VAL A 87 7.46 7.05 3.75
CA VAL A 87 6.86 5.72 3.89
C VAL A 87 7.14 5.17 5.29
N LYS A 88 6.08 4.69 5.96
CA LYS A 88 6.15 4.07 7.29
C LYS A 88 6.01 2.54 7.17
N ASN A 89 6.26 1.80 8.25
CA ASN A 89 6.07 0.35 8.32
C ASN A 89 5.16 -0.02 9.51
N GLN A 90 4.02 -0.66 9.22
CA GLN A 90 3.05 -1.10 10.23
C GLN A 90 3.49 -2.34 11.02
N GLN A 91 4.54 -3.01 10.57
CA GLN A 91 5.03 -4.28 11.11
C GLN A 91 3.92 -5.34 11.17
N GLN A 92 4.03 -6.32 12.07
CA GLN A 92 3.09 -7.45 12.20
C GLN A 92 1.82 -7.04 12.97
N CYS A 93 1.21 -5.92 12.56
CA CYS A 93 -0.01 -5.38 13.13
C CYS A 93 -0.98 -5.02 11.99
N GLY A 94 -2.25 -5.41 12.11
CA GLY A 94 -3.32 -5.05 11.17
C GLY A 94 -3.73 -3.57 11.24
N SER A 95 -2.79 -2.64 11.37
CA SER A 95 -3.03 -1.21 11.59
C SER A 95 -3.05 -0.40 10.29
N CYS A 96 -3.07 -1.04 9.11
CA CYS A 96 -3.12 -0.37 7.79
C CYS A 96 -4.18 0.73 7.69
N TRP A 97 -5.34 0.55 8.35
CA TRP A 97 -6.41 1.54 8.40
C TRP A 97 -6.00 2.83 9.15
N ALA A 98 -5.19 2.72 10.20
CA ALA A 98 -4.67 3.86 10.95
C ALA A 98 -3.62 4.64 10.13
N PHE A 99 -2.77 3.93 9.38
CA PHE A 99 -1.82 4.55 8.44
C PHE A 99 -2.55 5.28 7.30
N SER A 100 -3.62 4.70 6.76
CA SER A 100 -4.46 5.37 5.74
C SER A 100 -5.15 6.62 6.29
N THR A 101 -5.63 6.58 7.54
CA THR A 101 -6.26 7.73 8.21
C THR A 101 -5.26 8.84 8.47
N THR A 102 -4.10 8.51 9.04
CA THR A 102 -3.04 9.50 9.30
C THR A 102 -2.53 10.12 8.01
N GLY A 103 -2.21 9.33 6.97
CA GLY A 103 -1.75 9.89 5.69
C GLY A 103 -2.72 10.89 5.05
N SER A 104 -4.04 10.61 5.11
CA SER A 104 -5.07 11.55 4.63
C SER A 104 -5.12 12.84 5.47
N LEU A 105 -5.03 12.72 6.79
CA LEU A 105 -5.09 13.84 7.72
C LEU A 105 -3.82 14.71 7.65
N GLU A 106 -2.64 14.09 7.51
CA GLU A 106 -1.35 14.75 7.30
C GLU A 106 -1.39 15.64 6.05
N GLY A 107 -1.92 15.12 4.93
CA GLY A 107 -2.08 15.87 3.70
C GLY A 107 -3.02 17.07 3.84
N GLN A 108 -4.18 16.89 4.48
CA GLN A 108 -5.11 18.00 4.74
C GLN A 108 -4.53 19.04 5.70
N HIS A 109 -3.83 18.60 6.75
CA HIS A 109 -3.13 19.49 7.67
C HIS A 109 -2.07 20.33 6.93
N PHE A 110 -1.28 19.71 6.05
CA PHE A 110 -0.32 20.42 5.21
C PHE A 110 -1.00 21.45 4.32
N LEU A 111 -2.09 21.10 3.62
CA LEU A 111 -2.83 22.04 2.78
C LEU A 111 -3.39 23.24 3.57
N LYS A 112 -3.81 23.02 4.82
CA LYS A 112 -4.37 24.07 5.66
C LYS A 112 -3.32 24.98 6.30
N THR A 113 -2.18 24.42 6.68
CA THR A 113 -1.20 25.09 7.57
C THR A 113 0.16 25.32 6.94
N ASN A 114 0.42 24.73 5.77
CA ASN A 114 1.72 24.62 5.12
C ASN A 114 2.80 23.96 5.99
N LYS A 115 2.39 23.15 6.98
CA LYS A 115 3.29 22.39 7.86
C LYS A 115 3.00 20.90 7.72
N LEU A 116 4.02 20.15 7.30
CA LEU A 116 3.93 18.69 7.24
C LEU A 116 4.37 18.12 8.58
N VAL A 117 3.48 17.38 9.23
CA VAL A 117 3.73 16.74 10.53
C VAL A 117 3.37 15.28 10.37
N SER A 118 4.26 14.37 10.79
CA SER A 118 3.93 12.94 10.84
C SER A 118 3.08 12.67 12.07
N LEU A 119 1.88 12.12 11.84
CA LEU A 119 0.91 11.72 12.86
C LEU A 119 0.96 10.21 13.14
#